data_AF-A0A9Q4D1E8-F1
#
_entry.id   AF-A0A9Q4D1E8-F1
#
_cell.length_a   1.000
_cell.length_b   1.000
_cell.length_c   1.000
_cell.angle_alpha   90.00
_cell.angle_beta   90.00
_cell.angle_gamma   90.00
#
_symmetry.space_group_name_H-M   'P 1'
#
loop_
_entity.id
_entity.type
_entity.pdbx_description
1 polymer ?
#
loop_
_entity_poly.entity_id
_entity_poly.type
_entity_poly.pdbx_seq_one_letter_code
_entity_poly.pdbx_strand_id
1 'polypeptide(L)'
;MSIDPRVALEALVSAFQEHLAAATGKRDDDDPAVEAAFFSVADAFEAYEDALYAATGEFTPLDVYDDDDDDDSDDALEDEDDLEPID
;
A
#
# COMPACT_ATOMS: atom_id res chain seq x y z
N MET A 1 -6.59 13.73 -16.16
CA MET A 1 -6.18 15.06 -15.67
C MET A 1 -5.72 14.80 -14.26
N SER A 2 -4.41 14.93 -14.00
CA SER A 2 -3.87 14.63 -12.68
C SER A 2 -4.36 15.69 -11.69
N ILE A 3 -4.71 15.25 -10.48
CA ILE A 3 -5.25 16.08 -9.40
C ILE A 3 -4.09 16.87 -8.77
N ASP A 4 -4.35 18.08 -8.26
CA ASP A 4 -3.30 18.82 -7.53
C ASP A 4 -2.83 17.99 -6.32
N PRO A 5 -1.52 17.77 -6.13
CA PRO A 5 -1.02 16.91 -5.05
C PRO A 5 -1.39 17.41 -3.65
N ARG A 6 -1.64 18.71 -3.47
CA ARG A 6 -2.14 19.23 -2.19
C ARG A 6 -3.56 18.76 -1.91
N VAL A 7 -4.40 18.71 -2.94
CA VAL A 7 -5.78 18.22 -2.82
C VAL A 7 -5.78 16.72 -2.57
N ALA A 8 -4.90 15.95 -3.24
CA ALA A 8 -4.77 14.52 -2.98
C ALA A 8 -4.28 14.24 -1.56
N LEU A 9 -3.30 15.02 -1.09
CA LEU A 9 -2.80 14.92 0.28
C LEU A 9 -3.88 15.22 1.32
N GLU A 10 -4.72 16.23 1.08
CA GLU A 10 -5.87 16.53 1.95
C GLU A 10 -6.88 15.37 1.99
N ALA A 11 -7.14 14.74 0.84
CA ALA A 11 -8.00 13.55 0.77
C ALA A 11 -7.40 12.36 1.54
N LEU A 12 -6.09 12.09 1.38
CA LEU A 12 -5.38 11.05 2.11
C LEU A 12 -5.41 11.28 3.63
N VAL A 13 -5.19 12.52 4.07
CA VAL A 13 -5.31 12.87 5.50
C VAL A 13 -6.73 12.65 6.02
N SER A 14 -7.76 12.95 5.21
CA SER A 14 -9.15 12.66 5.56
C SER A 14 -9.40 11.16 5.70
N ALA A 15 -8.91 10.34 4.76
CA ALA A 15 -9.03 8.89 4.81
C ALA A 15 -8.38 8.31 6.08
N PHE A 16 -7.19 8.79 6.46
CA PHE A 16 -6.56 8.39 7.73
C PHE A 16 -7.40 8.75 8.96
N GLN A 17 -8.06 9.92 8.96
CA GLN A 17 -8.93 10.33 10.06
C GLN A 17 -10.18 9.43 10.15
N GLU A 18 -10.76 9.08 9.01
CA GLU A 18 -11.90 8.18 8.94
C GLU A 18 -11.53 6.76 9.37
N HIS A 19 -10.38 6.25 8.93
CA HIS A 19 -9.85 4.96 9.37
C HIS A 19 -9.59 4.93 10.89
N LEU A 20 -9.00 6.00 11.45
CA LEU A 20 -8.83 6.11 12.90
C LEU A 20 -10.19 6.13 13.64
N ALA A 21 -11.18 6.85 13.11
CA ALA A 21 -12.52 6.88 13.69
C ALA A 21 -13.20 5.51 13.66
N ALA A 22 -13.08 4.77 12.55
CA ALA A 22 -13.57 3.40 12.43
C ALA A 22 -12.86 2.47 13.42
N ALA A 23 -11.52 2.48 13.46
CA ALA A 23 -10.73 1.62 14.32
C ALA A 23 -10.99 1.86 15.82
N THR A 24 -11.23 3.13 16.21
CA THR A 24 -11.56 3.47 17.61
C THR A 24 -13.03 3.23 17.98
N GLY A 25 -13.92 3.19 16.98
CA GLY A 25 -15.34 2.91 17.14
C GLY A 25 -15.74 1.44 16.97
N LYS A 26 -14.80 0.57 16.59
CA LYS A 26 -15.07 -0.83 16.25
C LYS A 26 -15.73 -1.57 17.41
N ARG A 27 -16.77 -2.36 17.08
CA ARG A 27 -17.56 -3.10 18.08
C ARG A 27 -17.12 -4.56 18.21
N ASP A 28 -16.62 -5.11 17.12
CA ASP A 28 -16.13 -6.47 16.98
C ASP A 28 -14.78 -6.44 16.25
N ASP A 29 -14.08 -7.57 16.22
CA ASP A 29 -12.75 -7.63 15.61
C ASP A 29 -12.80 -7.53 14.07
N ASP A 30 -13.90 -8.03 13.49
CA ASP A 30 -14.27 -8.04 12.06
C ASP A 30 -15.30 -6.92 11.75
N ASP A 31 -14.98 -5.68 12.12
CA ASP A 31 -15.86 -4.55 11.82
C ASP A 31 -15.69 -4.11 10.35
N PRO A 32 -16.72 -4.28 9.48
CA PRO A 32 -16.59 -3.97 8.05
C PRO A 32 -16.34 -2.48 7.78
N ALA A 33 -16.64 -1.60 8.75
CA ALA A 33 -16.29 -0.19 8.61
C ALA A 33 -14.77 0.06 8.69
N VAL A 34 -14.05 -0.78 9.44
CA VAL A 34 -12.58 -0.69 9.55
C VAL A 34 -11.95 -1.17 8.25
N GLU A 35 -12.40 -2.32 7.74
CA GLU A 35 -11.95 -2.88 6.46
C GLU A 35 -12.22 -1.91 5.30
N ALA A 36 -13.43 -1.36 5.19
CA ALA A 36 -13.75 -0.38 4.15
C ALA A 36 -12.88 0.89 4.25
N ALA A 37 -12.59 1.36 5.46
CA ALA A 37 -11.73 2.51 5.67
C ALA A 37 -10.25 2.19 5.38
N PHE A 38 -9.81 0.95 5.59
CA PHE A 38 -8.47 0.48 5.21
C PHE A 38 -8.27 0.59 3.69
N PHE A 39 -9.19 0.02 2.89
CA PHE A 39 -9.13 0.15 1.43
C PHE A 39 -9.23 1.61 0.96
N SER A 40 -10.06 2.42 1.62
CA SER A 40 -10.15 3.85 1.29
C SER A 40 -8.84 4.61 1.53
N VAL A 41 -8.02 4.18 2.50
CA VAL A 41 -6.69 4.78 2.74
C VAL A 41 -5.74 4.38 1.61
N ALA A 42 -5.73 3.11 1.20
CA ALA A 42 -4.92 2.63 0.08
C ALA A 42 -5.22 3.41 -1.21
N ASP A 43 -6.50 3.46 -1.61
CA ASP A 43 -6.95 4.21 -2.79
C ASP A 43 -6.53 5.69 -2.76
N ALA A 44 -6.69 6.33 -1.59
CA ALA A 44 -6.33 7.73 -1.43
C ALA A 44 -4.81 7.96 -1.47
N PHE A 45 -4.02 6.99 -1.02
CA PHE A 45 -2.57 7.05 -1.06
C PHE A 45 -2.06 6.88 -2.48
N GLU A 46 -2.57 5.92 -3.26
CA GLU A 46 -2.22 5.77 -4.68
C GLU A 46 -2.53 7.03 -5.49
N ALA A 47 -3.70 7.63 -5.25
CA ALA A 47 -4.08 8.88 -5.89
C ALA A 47 -3.14 10.05 -5.52
N TYR A 48 -2.63 10.06 -4.29
CA TYR A 48 -1.63 11.04 -3.86
C TYR A 48 -0.27 10.78 -4.50
N GLU A 49 0.21 9.54 -4.56
CA GLU A 49 1.48 9.19 -5.21
C GLU A 49 1.46 9.53 -6.70
N ASP A 50 0.37 9.22 -7.42
CA ASP A 50 0.23 9.58 -8.84
C ASP A 50 0.25 11.11 -9.04
N ALA A 51 -0.47 11.85 -8.19
CA ALA A 51 -0.48 13.31 -8.22
C ALA A 51 0.89 13.93 -7.87
N LEU A 52 1.58 13.36 -6.89
CA LEU A 52 2.92 13.78 -6.47
C LEU A 52 3.92 13.55 -7.61
N TYR A 53 3.94 12.34 -8.17
CA TYR A 53 4.84 11.99 -9.26
C TYR A 53 4.59 12.85 -10.49
N ALA A 54 3.33 13.07 -10.88
CA ALA A 54 2.99 13.93 -12.00
C ALA A 54 3.46 15.39 -11.80
N ALA A 55 3.51 15.88 -10.56
CA ALA A 55 3.89 17.26 -10.25
C ALA A 55 5.40 17.44 -10.01
N THR A 56 6.08 16.46 -9.40
CA THR A 56 7.46 16.61 -8.92
C THR A 56 8.43 15.56 -9.48
N GLY A 57 7.93 14.46 -10.03
CA GLY A 57 8.75 13.32 -10.48
C GLY A 57 9.31 12.47 -9.34
N GLU A 58 8.73 12.57 -8.14
CA GLU A 58 9.19 11.88 -6.93
C GLU A 58 8.07 10.98 -6.37
N PHE A 59 8.46 9.95 -5.61
CA PHE A 59 7.57 9.06 -4.85
C PHE A 59 7.88 9.15 -3.36
N THR A 60 6.94 8.73 -2.51
CA THR A 60 7.24 8.51 -1.08
C THR A 60 7.92 7.15 -0.86
N PRO A 61 8.60 6.95 0.29
CA PRO A 61 9.18 5.65 0.62
C PRO A 61 8.14 4.66 1.19
N LEU A 62 6.85 4.84 0.88
CA LEU A 62 5.73 4.04 1.38
C LEU A 62 5.18 3.16 0.26
N ASP A 63 4.57 2.05 0.62
CA ASP A 63 3.97 1.10 -0.30
C ASP A 63 2.62 0.61 0.25
N VAL A 64 1.71 0.21 -0.64
CA VAL A 64 0.42 -0.39 -0.27
C VAL A 64 0.59 -1.90 -0.26
N TYR A 65 0.26 -2.54 0.86
CA TYR A 65 0.19 -3.99 0.90
C TYR A 65 -1.11 -4.41 0.21
N ASP A 66 -0.99 -5.20 -0.86
CA ASP A 66 -2.14 -5.89 -1.44
C ASP A 66 -2.38 -7.16 -0.61
N ASP A 67 -3.60 -7.32 -0.08
CA ASP A 67 -3.96 -8.48 0.75
C ASP A 67 -4.13 -9.76 -0.10
N ASP A 68 -4.03 -9.63 -1.42
CA ASP A 68 -4.02 -10.72 -2.41
C ASP A 68 -2.61 -11.32 -2.67
N ASP A 69 -1.53 -10.81 -2.04
CA ASP A 69 -0.16 -11.37 -2.11
C ASP A 69 0.06 -12.55 -1.13
N ASP A 70 -0.96 -13.40 -0.98
CA ASP A 70 -0.90 -14.74 -0.38
C ASP A 70 -0.61 -15.82 -1.46
N ASP A 71 0.12 -15.47 -2.55
CA ASP A 71 0.52 -16.38 -3.64
C ASP A 71 2.03 -16.69 -3.57
N ASP A 72 2.37 -17.78 -2.88
CA ASP A 72 3.49 -18.69 -3.16
C ASP A 72 4.81 -18.08 -3.67
N SER A 73 5.55 -17.34 -2.83
CA SER A 73 7.02 -17.31 -2.94
C SER A 73 7.66 -18.50 -2.23
N ASP A 74 7.25 -19.72 -2.62
CA ASP A 74 8.04 -20.94 -2.45
C ASP A 74 8.96 -21.08 -3.68
N ASP A 75 9.80 -20.06 -3.91
CA ASP A 75 10.87 -20.17 -4.91
C ASP A 75 11.98 -21.04 -4.28
N ALA A 76 11.72 -22.34 -4.36
CA ALA A 76 12.66 -23.40 -4.05
C ALA A 76 14.03 -23.01 -4.62
N LEU A 77 15.02 -22.87 -3.75
CA LEU A 77 16.42 -22.78 -4.15
C LEU A 77 16.75 -24.07 -4.92
N GLU A 78 16.64 -24.02 -6.25
CA GLU A 78 17.20 -25.06 -7.11
C GLU A 78 18.72 -25.01 -6.92
N ASP A 79 19.25 -26.07 -6.29
CA ASP A 79 20.67 -26.38 -6.18
C ASP A 79 21.34 -26.25 -7.55
N GLU A 80 22.13 -25.19 -7.76
CA GLU A 80 23.11 -25.14 -8.84
C GLU A 80 24.43 -25.72 -8.33
N ASP A 81 24.48 -27.06 -8.32
CA ASP A 81 25.68 -27.89 -8.37
C ASP A 81 26.59 -27.46 -9.54
N ASP A 82 27.42 -26.41 -9.37
CA ASP A 82 28.53 -26.13 -10.29
C ASP A 82 29.77 -25.57 -9.58
N LEU A 83 30.26 -26.29 -8.57
CA LEU A 83 31.63 -26.13 -8.10
C LEU A 83 32.60 -26.73 -9.13
N GLU A 84 33.10 -25.90 -10.05
CA GLU A 84 34.21 -26.30 -10.92
C GLU A 84 35.44 -26.73 -10.08
N PRO A 85 36.09 -27.87 -10.37
CA PRO A 85 37.33 -28.23 -9.71
C PRO A 85 38.45 -27.27 -10.13
N ILE A 86 39.07 -26.61 -9.16
CA ILE A 86 40.29 -25.81 -9.37
C ILE A 86 41.45 -26.78 -9.63
N ASP A 87 42.03 -26.70 -10.83
CA ASP A 87 43.26 -27.41 -11.23
C ASP A 87 44.50 -26.83 -10.49
#